data_AF-A0A7Z7INC4-F1
#
_entry.id   AF-A0A7Z7INC4-F1
#
_cell.length_a   1.000
_cell.length_b   1.000
_cell.length_c   1.000
_cell.angle_alpha   90.00
_cell.angle_beta   90.00
_cell.angle_gamma   90.00
#
_symmetry.space_group_name_H-M   'P 1'
#
loop_
_entity.id
_entity.type
_entity.pdbx_description
1 polymer ?
#
loop_
_entity_poly.entity_id
_entity_poly.type
_entity_poly.pdbx_seq_one_letter_code
_entity_poly.pdbx_strand_id
1 'polypeptide(L)'
;MATAPNDAVIYHNPKCSTSRKTLDLLRDNGFEPTIVQYLKTPPSRDELVRMIRDAGIEVRTAVRKREPLYAELNLADATDDELLDAMAQHPILIERPFVVTSKGIRLARPIDAVREIL
;
A
#
# COMPACT_ATOMS: atom_id res chain seq x y z
N MET A 1 -21.62 -12.07 -20.09
CA MET A 1 -20.85 -13.27 -19.68
C MET A 1 -19.64 -12.79 -18.90
N ALA A 2 -19.40 -13.40 -17.75
CA ALA A 2 -18.53 -12.97 -16.65
C ALA A 2 -17.20 -12.34 -17.10
N THR A 3 -17.06 -11.02 -16.90
CA THR A 3 -15.75 -10.39 -16.73
C THR A 3 -15.10 -11.06 -15.52
N ALA A 4 -13.97 -11.73 -15.75
CA ALA A 4 -13.18 -12.30 -14.67
C ALA A 4 -12.98 -11.24 -13.57
N PRO A 5 -13.09 -11.59 -12.28
CA PRO A 5 -12.70 -10.67 -11.24
C PRO A 5 -11.21 -10.46 -11.44
N ASN A 6 -10.82 -9.31 -12.00
CA ASN A 6 -9.46 -8.85 -11.83
C ASN A 6 -9.35 -8.56 -10.34
N ASP A 7 -8.90 -9.57 -9.58
CA ASP A 7 -8.72 -9.55 -8.12
C ASP A 7 -7.67 -8.51 -7.76
N ALA A 8 -8.07 -7.25 -7.80
CA ALA A 8 -7.31 -6.15 -7.26
C ALA A 8 -7.55 -6.11 -5.76
N VAL A 9 -6.54 -5.72 -4.98
CA VAL A 9 -6.66 -5.48 -3.55
C VAL A 9 -6.15 -4.09 -3.28
N ILE A 10 -6.97 -3.26 -2.65
CA ILE A 10 -6.60 -1.90 -2.26
C ILE A 10 -6.51 -1.82 -0.75
N TYR A 11 -5.32 -1.47 -0.26
CA TYR A 11 -5.09 -1.13 1.14
C TYR A 11 -5.60 0.29 1.39
N HIS A 12 -6.87 0.35 1.74
CA HIS A 12 -7.66 1.56 1.78
C HIS A 12 -7.84 2.08 3.21
N ASN A 13 -7.85 3.41 3.36
CA ASN A 13 -8.34 4.06 4.56
C ASN A 13 -9.50 5.01 4.20
N PRO A 14 -10.72 4.80 4.73
CA PRO A 14 -11.90 5.62 4.42
C PRO A 14 -11.72 7.10 4.78
N LYS A 15 -10.79 7.43 5.70
CA LYS A 15 -10.48 8.82 6.07
C LYS A 15 -9.62 9.56 5.03
N CYS A 16 -9.12 8.90 3.99
CA CYS A 16 -8.19 9.50 3.02
C CYS A 16 -8.85 9.77 1.65
N SER A 17 -8.88 11.03 1.23
CA SER A 17 -9.44 11.45 -0.06
C SER A 17 -8.73 10.82 -1.26
N THR A 18 -7.40 10.70 -1.23
CA THR A 18 -6.62 10.04 -2.30
C THR A 18 -7.00 8.57 -2.45
N SER A 19 -7.27 7.89 -1.34
CA SER A 19 -7.64 6.47 -1.34
C SER A 19 -9.03 6.23 -1.91
N ARG A 20 -9.99 7.13 -1.67
CA ARG A 20 -11.31 7.10 -2.32
C ARG A 20 -11.18 7.29 -3.84
N LYS A 21 -10.43 8.31 -4.27
CA LYS A 21 -10.16 8.54 -5.70
C LYS A 21 -9.48 7.35 -6.39
N THR A 22 -8.58 6.66 -5.69
CA THR A 22 -7.91 5.46 -6.23
C THR A 22 -8.89 4.29 -6.39
N LEU A 23 -9.78 4.10 -5.40
CA LEU A 23 -10.85 3.09 -5.47
C LEU A 23 -11.81 3.38 -6.63
N ASP A 24 -12.21 4.64 -6.80
CA ASP A 24 -13.07 5.06 -7.90
C ASP A 24 -12.37 4.86 -9.25
N LEU A 25 -11.08 5.21 -9.36
CA LEU A 25 -10.29 4.97 -10.57
C LEU A 25 -10.25 3.47 -10.95
N LEU A 26 -10.03 2.58 -9.98
CA LEU A 26 -10.04 1.13 -10.22
C LEU A 26 -11.40 0.68 -10.76
N ARG A 27 -12.48 1.11 -10.12
CA ARG A 27 -13.87 0.80 -10.54
C ARG A 27 -14.21 1.36 -11.91
N ASP A 28 -13.80 2.59 -12.21
CA ASP A 28 -14.00 3.23 -13.51
C ASP A 28 -13.27 2.49 -14.65
N ASN A 29 -12.18 1.78 -14.33
CA ASN A 29 -11.45 0.93 -15.27
C ASN A 29 -11.97 -0.52 -15.31
N GLY A 30 -13.09 -0.81 -14.65
CA GLY A 30 -13.71 -2.14 -14.62
C GLY A 30 -13.09 -3.13 -13.63
N PHE A 31 -12.27 -2.66 -12.70
CA PHE A 31 -11.72 -3.48 -11.61
C PHE A 31 -12.63 -3.42 -10.38
N GLU A 32 -12.84 -4.57 -9.73
CA GLU A 32 -13.52 -4.63 -8.44
C GLU A 32 -12.49 -4.94 -7.33
N PRO A 33 -11.77 -3.92 -6.82
CA PRO A 33 -10.74 -4.18 -5.84
C PRO A 33 -11.34 -4.53 -4.47
N THR A 34 -10.76 -5.53 -3.82
CA THR A 34 -11.02 -5.87 -2.42
C THR A 34 -10.45 -4.80 -1.51
N ILE A 35 -11.30 -4.21 -0.68
CA ILE A 35 -10.92 -3.13 0.23
C ILE A 35 -10.36 -3.73 1.52
N VAL A 36 -9.04 -3.67 1.70
CA VAL A 36 -8.36 -4.16 2.90
C VAL A 36 -8.00 -3.00 3.81
N GLN A 37 -8.51 -3.03 5.04
CA GLN A 37 -8.16 -2.05 6.07
C GLN A 37 -6.85 -2.45 6.73
N TYR A 38 -5.72 -2.04 6.15
CA TYR A 38 -4.37 -2.39 6.65
C TYR A 38 -4.13 -2.03 8.12
N LEU A 39 -4.89 -1.06 8.67
CA LEU A 39 -4.84 -0.73 10.11
C LEU A 39 -5.49 -1.80 11.01
N LYS A 40 -6.41 -2.59 10.49
CA LYS A 40 -7.07 -3.70 11.20
C LYS A 40 -6.43 -5.04 10.89
N THR A 41 -6.05 -5.23 9.64
CA THR A 41 -5.39 -6.44 9.12
C THR A 41 -4.02 -6.06 8.60
N PRO A 42 -3.03 -5.84 9.49
CA PRO A 42 -1.68 -5.54 9.07
C PRO A 42 -1.11 -6.69 8.23
N PRO A 43 -0.45 -6.40 7.10
CA PRO A 43 0.33 -7.40 6.40
C PRO A 43 1.50 -7.87 7.28
N SER A 44 1.89 -9.12 7.11
CA SER A 44 3.08 -9.66 7.80
C SER A 44 4.37 -9.06 7.23
N ARG A 45 5.50 -9.17 7.94
CA ARG A 45 6.82 -8.73 7.45
C ARG A 45 7.13 -9.28 6.05
N ASP A 46 6.95 -10.59 5.85
CA ASP A 46 7.19 -11.24 4.56
C ASP A 46 6.28 -10.70 3.45
N GLU A 47 5.01 -10.40 3.77
CA GLU A 47 4.09 -9.79 2.83
C GLU A 47 4.51 -8.37 2.48
N LEU A 48 4.92 -7.57 3.46
CA LEU A 48 5.45 -6.22 3.23
C LEU A 48 6.66 -6.25 2.31
N VAL A 49 7.62 -7.14 2.54
CA VAL A 49 8.80 -7.30 1.68
C VAL A 49 8.38 -7.59 0.24
N ARG A 50 7.46 -8.53 0.05
CA ARG A 50 6.95 -8.89 -1.29
C ARG A 50 6.23 -7.70 -1.93
N MET A 51 5.34 -7.05 -1.19
CA MET A 51 4.59 -5.89 -1.66
C MET A 51 5.49 -4.74 -2.11
N ILE A 52 6.51 -4.43 -1.31
CA ILE A 52 7.45 -3.34 -1.58
C ILE A 52 8.30 -3.66 -2.81
N ARG A 53 8.78 -4.91 -2.89
CA ARG A 53 9.56 -5.41 -4.02
C ARG A 53 8.76 -5.40 -5.32
N ASP A 54 7.52 -5.91 -5.29
CA ASP A 54 6.62 -5.92 -6.45
C ASP A 54 6.16 -4.50 -6.81
N ALA A 55 6.11 -3.60 -5.83
CA ALA A 55 5.91 -2.18 -6.03
C ALA A 55 7.07 -1.48 -6.74
N GLY A 56 8.24 -2.11 -6.79
CA GLY A 56 9.44 -1.51 -7.38
C GLY A 56 9.90 -0.26 -6.64
N ILE A 57 9.56 -0.13 -5.36
CA ILE A 57 9.95 1.00 -4.51
C ILE A 57 10.85 0.51 -3.38
N GLU A 58 11.62 1.44 -2.80
CA GLU A 58 12.39 1.14 -1.60
C GLU A 58 11.49 1.03 -0.37
N VAL A 59 11.89 0.22 0.61
CA VAL A 59 11.22 0.08 1.92
C VAL A 59 11.01 1.45 2.57
N ARG A 60 12.02 2.31 2.44
CA ARG A 60 12.06 3.69 2.92
C ARG A 60 10.98 4.59 2.33
N THR A 61 10.54 4.28 1.11
CA THR A 61 9.45 4.97 0.39
C THR A 61 8.09 4.40 0.76
N ALA A 62 8.05 3.12 1.12
CA ALA A 62 6.86 2.47 1.68
C ALA A 62 6.56 2.88 3.13
N VAL A 63 7.51 3.53 3.82
CA VAL A 63 7.34 4.02 5.18
C VAL A 63 6.87 5.48 5.19
N ARG A 64 5.84 5.74 5.99
CA ARG A 64 5.24 7.05 6.21
C ARG A 64 6.08 7.90 7.15
N LYS A 65 7.10 8.57 6.59
CA LYS A 65 8.01 9.48 7.32
C LYS A 65 7.31 10.64 8.06
N ARG A 66 6.06 10.95 7.69
CA ARG A 66 5.25 12.00 8.32
C ARG A 66 4.57 11.55 9.61
N GLU A 67 4.60 10.26 9.94
CA GLU A 67 4.02 9.76 11.17
C GLU A 67 4.93 10.11 12.36
N PRO A 68 4.42 10.62 13.49
CA PRO A 68 5.24 10.94 14.66
C PRO A 68 6.04 9.73 15.16
N LEU A 69 5.42 8.54 15.08
CA LEU A 69 6.05 7.27 15.46
C LEU A 69 7.34 6.98 14.66
N TYR A 70 7.45 7.47 13.43
CA TYR A 70 8.68 7.34 12.63
C TYR A 70 9.87 8.05 13.30
N ALA A 71 9.63 9.24 13.85
CA ALA A 71 10.64 10.01 14.57
C ALA A 71 10.87 9.45 15.98
N GLU A 72 9.81 8.99 16.67
CA GLU A 72 9.92 8.40 18.01
C GLU A 72 10.76 7.12 18.01
N LEU A 73 10.62 6.28 16.99
CA LEU A 73 11.40 5.05 16.80
C LEU A 73 12.75 5.29 16.11
N ASN A 74 13.10 6.55 15.85
CA ASN A 74 14.32 6.96 15.15
C ASN A 74 14.58 6.20 13.83
N LEU A 75 13.52 5.98 13.06
CA LEU A 75 13.55 5.20 11.81
C LEU A 75 14.18 5.96 10.63
N ALA A 76 14.68 7.17 10.86
CA ALA A 76 15.41 7.96 9.86
C ALA A 76 16.71 7.28 9.42
N ASP A 77 17.44 6.73 10.39
CA ASP A 77 18.73 6.06 10.17
C ASP A 77 18.62 4.52 10.22
N ALA A 78 17.40 4.00 10.36
CA ALA A 78 17.15 2.57 10.45
C ALA A 78 17.45 1.84 9.13
N THR A 79 17.82 0.56 9.27
CA THR A 79 17.99 -0.37 8.18
C THR A 79 16.65 -0.80 7.58
N ASP A 80 16.66 -1.31 6.35
CA ASP A 80 15.43 -1.75 5.69
C ASP A 80 14.72 -2.86 6.49
N ASP A 81 15.48 -3.76 7.14
CA ASP A 81 14.92 -4.78 8.04
C ASP A 81 14.23 -4.19 9.26
N GLU A 82 14.82 -3.19 9.92
CA GLU A 82 14.21 -2.49 11.05
C GLU A 82 12.96 -1.73 10.63
N LEU A 83 12.96 -1.12 9.44
CA LEU A 83 11.77 -0.47 8.88
C LEU A 83 10.64 -1.47 8.64
N LEU A 84 10.96 -2.66 8.12
CA LEU A 84 9.99 -3.74 7.90
C LEU A 84 9.42 -4.26 9.21
N ASP A 85 10.26 -4.47 10.22
CA ASP A 85 9.82 -4.87 11.56
C ASP A 85 8.93 -3.79 12.19
N ALA A 86 9.32 -2.51 12.09
CA ALA A 86 8.51 -1.41 12.59
C ALA A 86 7.15 -1.32 11.86
N MET A 87 7.10 -1.52 10.55
CA MET A 87 5.85 -1.54 9.78
C MET A 87 4.96 -2.73 10.14
N ALA A 88 5.53 -3.90 10.41
CA ALA A 88 4.79 -5.08 10.83
C ALA A 88 4.21 -4.91 12.24
N GLN A 89 4.96 -4.31 13.15
CA GLN A 89 4.49 -3.98 14.51
C GLN A 89 3.49 -2.83 14.51
N HIS A 90 3.72 -1.83 13.66
CA HIS A 90 2.95 -0.60 13.58
C HIS A 90 2.49 -0.34 12.14
N PRO A 91 1.35 -0.91 11.71
CA PRO A 91 0.84 -0.72 10.36
C PRO A 91 0.59 0.75 10.00
N ILE A 92 0.42 1.64 10.98
CA ILE A 92 0.27 3.07 10.76
C ILE A 92 1.48 3.71 10.06
N LEU A 93 2.66 3.10 10.18
CA LEU A 93 3.89 3.49 9.50
C LEU A 93 3.87 3.12 8.01
N ILE A 94 2.96 2.29 7.54
CA ILE A 94 2.87 1.93 6.12
C ILE A 94 2.26 3.10 5.33
N GLU A 95 2.93 3.49 4.25
CA GLU A 95 2.47 4.54 3.33
C GLU A 95 1.22 4.08 2.56
N ARG A 96 0.36 5.02 2.16
CA ARG A 96 -1.01 4.71 1.73
C ARG A 96 -1.43 5.51 0.49
N PRO A 97 -2.30 4.96 -0.38
CA PRO A 97 -2.79 3.58 -0.41
C PRO A 97 -1.93 2.69 -1.32
N PHE A 98 -1.75 1.42 -0.94
CA PHE A 98 -1.19 0.40 -1.82
C PHE A 98 -2.30 -0.25 -2.64
N VAL A 99 -2.05 -0.42 -3.93
CA VAL A 99 -2.91 -1.16 -4.84
C VAL A 99 -2.13 -2.37 -5.31
N VAL A 100 -2.72 -3.54 -5.16
CA VAL A 100 -2.23 -4.84 -5.62
C VAL A 100 -3.17 -5.27 -6.74
N THR A 101 -2.64 -5.69 -7.88
CA THR A 101 -3.40 -6.32 -8.95
C THR A 101 -2.64 -7.53 -9.47
N SER A 102 -3.26 -8.30 -10.35
CA SER A 102 -2.58 -9.41 -11.04
C SER A 102 -1.38 -8.97 -11.88
N LYS A 103 -1.27 -7.68 -12.23
CA LYS A 103 -0.14 -7.11 -12.97
C LYS A 103 1.03 -6.72 -12.07
N GLY A 104 0.78 -6.47 -10.78
CA GLY A 104 1.78 -6.05 -9.82
C GLY A 104 1.22 -5.14 -8.74
N ILE A 105 2.12 -4.51 -7.99
CA ILE A 105 1.77 -3.66 -6.86
C ILE A 105 2.23 -2.24 -7.16
N ARG A 106 1.48 -1.21 -6.74
CA ARG A 106 1.88 0.19 -6.84
C ARG A 106 1.34 1.00 -5.67
N LEU A 107 2.14 1.96 -5.24
CA LEU A 107 1.71 2.99 -4.31
C LEU A 107 0.97 4.08 -5.08
N ALA A 108 -0.29 4.37 -4.74
CA ALA A 108 -1.12 5.37 -5.44
C ALA A 108 -0.79 6.82 -5.03
N ARG A 109 0.50 7.14 -5.02
CA ARG A 109 1.04 8.48 -4.79
C ARG A 109 2.22 8.73 -5.74
N PRO A 110 1.97 9.31 -6.92
CA PRO A 110 0.68 9.84 -7.42
C PRO A 110 -0.33 8.74 -7.79
N ILE A 111 -1.62 9.10 -7.86
CA ILE A 111 -2.70 8.18 -8.28
C ILE A 111 -2.40 7.56 -9.66
N ASP A 112 -1.77 8.32 -10.55
CA ASP A 112 -1.38 7.86 -11.88
C ASP A 112 -0.45 6.64 -11.87
N ALA A 113 0.33 6.42 -10.80
CA ALA A 113 1.17 5.23 -10.67
C ALA A 113 0.34 3.93 -10.73
N VAL A 114 -0.92 3.97 -10.28
CA VAL A 114 -1.82 2.81 -10.34
C VAL A 114 -2.17 2.46 -11.78
N ARG A 115 -2.14 3.42 -12.71
CA ARG A 115 -2.43 3.16 -14.13
C ARG A 115 -1.46 2.19 -14.79
N GLU A 116 -0.24 2.04 -14.25
CA GLU A 116 0.71 1.03 -14.72
C GLU A 116 0.26 -0.41 -14.43
N ILE A 117 -0.61 -0.59 -13.43
CA ILE A 117 -1.07 -1.89 -12.95
C ILE A 117 -2.59 -2.10 -13.12
N LEU A 118 -3.29 -1.14 -13.74
CA LEU A 118 -4.62 -1.32 -14.33
C LEU A 118 -4.48 -2.14 -15.60
#